data_AF-A0A2G8D0H6-F1
#
_entry.id   AF-A0A2G8D0H6-F1
#
_cell.length_a   1.000
_cell.length_b   1.000
_cell.length_c   1.000
_cell.angle_alpha   90.00
_cell.angle_beta   90.00
_cell.angle_gamma   90.00
#
_symmetry.space_group_name_H-M   'P 1'
#
loop_
_entity.id
_entity.type
_entity.pdbx_description
1 polymer ?
#
loop_
_entity_poly.entity_id
_entity_poly.type
_entity_poly.pdbx_seq_one_letter_code
_entity_poly.pdbx_strand_id
1 'polypeptide(L)'
;MATTTLGVTLDDPTRERLKEAAASLDRTPHWLIKQAIFNYLEKLEGGATLTELSSATAKDGEDAGEVQTDHAHQCFLEFAESILPQSVLRASITAAYRRPEPEVVPMLLEQARLPAATAEAANKLAASIAEKLRNQKSGGGRAGIVQGLLQE
;
A
#
# COMPACT_ATOMS: atom_id res chain seq x y z
N MET A 1 23.29 -4.84 12.71
CA MET A 1 22.52 -5.53 11.65
C MET A 1 21.41 -6.30 12.33
N ALA A 2 20.15 -5.96 12.08
CA ALA A 2 19.02 -6.55 12.79
C ALA A 2 18.83 -8.02 12.35
N THR A 3 19.02 -8.96 13.29
CA THR A 3 18.68 -10.38 13.09
C THR A 3 17.18 -10.56 13.25
N THR A 4 16.47 -10.70 12.14
CA THR A 4 15.05 -11.06 12.11
C THR A 4 14.91 -12.58 12.08
N THR A 5 14.31 -13.16 13.12
CA THR A 5 14.03 -14.60 13.18
C THR A 5 12.74 -14.90 12.42
N LEU A 6 12.84 -15.62 11.30
CA LEU A 6 11.69 -16.08 10.51
C LEU A 6 11.29 -17.49 10.97
N GLY A 7 10.04 -17.68 11.42
CA GLY A 7 9.50 -19.00 11.76
C GLY A 7 8.93 -19.69 10.52
N VAL A 8 9.32 -20.94 10.26
CA VAL A 8 8.78 -21.76 9.18
C VAL A 8 8.12 -22.99 9.79
N THR A 9 6.82 -23.16 9.56
CA THR A 9 6.07 -24.36 9.98
C THR A 9 6.10 -25.39 8.85
N LEU A 10 6.75 -26.52 9.11
CA LEU A 10 6.81 -27.67 8.19
C LEU A 10 5.89 -28.76 8.71
N ASP A 11 5.10 -29.33 7.81
CA ASP A 11 4.35 -30.56 8.03
C ASP A 11 5.30 -31.75 8.25
N ASP A 12 4.81 -32.76 8.98
CA ASP A 12 5.60 -33.92 9.38
C ASP A 12 6.25 -34.69 8.21
N PRO A 13 5.60 -34.91 7.05
CA PRO A 13 6.26 -35.62 5.94
C PRO A 13 7.38 -34.79 5.30
N THR A 14 7.24 -33.46 5.21
CA THR A 14 8.31 -32.59 4.68
C THR A 14 9.50 -32.53 5.62
N ARG A 15 9.25 -32.56 6.95
CA ARG A 15 10.30 -32.61 7.95
C ARG A 15 11.14 -33.88 7.84
N GLU A 16 10.53 -35.04 7.63
CA GLU A 16 11.28 -36.30 7.47
C GLU A 16 12.09 -36.31 6.17
N ARG A 17 11.53 -35.87 5.03
CA ARG A 17 12.30 -35.74 3.78
C ARG A 17 13.51 -34.83 3.93
N LEU A 18 13.36 -33.72 4.65
CA LEU A 18 14.45 -32.78 4.91
C LEU A 18 15.53 -33.40 5.82
N LYS A 19 15.13 -34.21 6.82
CA LYS A 19 16.09 -34.94 7.67
C LYS A 19 16.87 -35.97 6.87
N GLU A 20 16.21 -36.75 6.02
CA GLU A 20 16.85 -37.75 5.16
C GLU A 20 17.85 -37.10 4.18
N ALA A 21 17.44 -36.00 3.52
CA ALA A 21 18.31 -35.25 2.61
C ALA A 21 19.48 -34.56 3.33
N ALA A 22 19.29 -34.11 4.57
CA ALA A 22 20.39 -33.54 5.35
C ALA A 22 21.36 -34.63 5.83
N ALA A 23 20.85 -35.81 6.20
CA ALA A 23 21.64 -36.95 6.62
C ALA A 23 22.50 -37.50 5.47
N SER A 24 21.97 -37.57 4.24
CA SER A 24 22.76 -38.01 3.07
C SER A 24 23.90 -37.04 2.69
N LEU A 25 23.82 -35.79 3.16
CA LEU A 25 24.83 -34.76 2.95
C LEU A 25 25.74 -34.56 4.18
N ASP A 26 25.61 -35.38 5.23
CA ASP A 26 26.32 -35.23 6.51
C ASP A 26 26.15 -33.84 7.14
N ARG A 27 24.95 -33.25 7.05
CA ARG A 27 24.64 -31.91 7.57
C ARG A 27 23.36 -31.89 8.39
N THR A 28 23.14 -30.78 9.09
CA THR A 28 21.91 -30.60 9.88
C THR A 28 20.77 -30.08 9.00
N PRO A 29 19.51 -30.43 9.31
CA PRO A 29 18.35 -29.92 8.56
C PRO A 29 18.28 -28.38 8.54
N HIS A 30 18.67 -27.74 9.65
CA HIS A 30 18.72 -26.28 9.73
C HIS A 30 19.78 -25.67 8.80
N TRP A 31 20.96 -26.28 8.71
CA TRP A 31 21.99 -25.86 7.75
C TRP A 31 21.49 -26.01 6.31
N LEU A 32 20.81 -27.11 6.00
CA LEU A 32 20.28 -27.38 4.66
C LEU A 32 19.21 -26.36 4.26
N ILE A 33 18.26 -26.03 5.15
CA ILE A 33 17.26 -24.98 4.91
C ILE A 33 17.94 -23.65 4.61
N LYS A 34 18.91 -23.27 5.44
CA LYS A 34 19.64 -22.01 5.30
C LYS A 34 20.38 -21.96 3.95
N GLN A 35 21.10 -23.02 3.59
CA GLN A 35 21.85 -23.08 2.35
C GLN A 35 20.94 -23.08 1.12
N ALA A 36 19.81 -23.78 1.17
CA ALA A 36 18.83 -23.80 0.09
C ALA A 36 18.26 -22.40 -0.15
N ILE A 37 17.92 -21.65 0.92
CA ILE A 37 17.43 -20.28 0.82
C ILE A 37 18.48 -19.35 0.19
N PHE A 38 19.74 -19.42 0.63
CA PHE A 38 20.80 -18.57 0.07
C PHE A 38 21.05 -18.84 -1.42
N ASN A 39 21.20 -20.10 -1.81
CA ASN A 39 21.42 -20.47 -3.22
C ASN A 39 20.22 -20.08 -4.09
N TYR A 40 19.00 -20.14 -3.54
CA TYR A 40 17.79 -19.77 -4.25
C TYR A 40 17.70 -18.25 -4.48
N LEU A 41 18.01 -17.45 -3.46
CA LEU A 41 18.07 -16.00 -3.56
C LEU A 41 19.15 -15.54 -4.54
N GLU A 42 20.35 -16.10 -4.48
CA GLU A 42 21.45 -15.76 -5.39
C GLU A 42 21.08 -16.01 -6.86
N LYS A 43 20.34 -17.09 -7.15
CA LYS A 43 19.84 -17.37 -8.50
C LYS A 43 18.78 -16.38 -8.96
N LEU A 44 17.87 -15.96 -8.08
CA LEU A 44 16.87 -14.94 -8.40
C LEU A 44 17.53 -13.57 -8.63
N GLU A 45 18.52 -13.20 -7.83
CA GLU A 45 19.32 -11.98 -8.01
C GLU A 45 20.11 -11.99 -9.34
N GLY A 46 20.54 -13.18 -9.78
CA GLY A 46 21.14 -13.40 -11.10
C GLY A 46 20.18 -13.30 -12.29
N GLY A 47 18.90 -12.98 -12.06
CA GLY A 47 17.89 -12.81 -13.10
C GLY A 47 17.19 -14.12 -13.52
N ALA A 48 17.40 -15.22 -12.81
CA ALA A 48 16.66 -16.45 -13.08
C ALA A 48 15.19 -16.29 -12.68
N THR A 49 14.29 -16.72 -13.54
CA THR A 49 12.86 -16.71 -13.24
C THR A 49 12.47 -17.89 -12.36
N LEU A 50 11.43 -17.73 -11.54
CA LEU A 50 10.88 -18.80 -10.68
C LEU A 50 10.60 -20.12 -11.43
N THR A 51 10.24 -20.00 -12.71
CA THR A 51 9.98 -21.11 -13.64
C THR A 51 11.26 -21.87 -14.01
N GLU A 52 12.39 -21.17 -14.21
CA GLU A 52 13.69 -21.77 -14.55
C GLU A 52 14.29 -22.56 -13.38
N LEU A 53 14.00 -22.17 -12.14
CA LEU A 53 14.46 -22.92 -10.96
C LEU A 53 13.64 -24.18 -10.70
N SER A 54 12.33 -24.14 -11.00
CA SER A 54 11.46 -25.31 -10.90
C SER A 54 11.69 -26.31 -12.04
N SER A 55 12.17 -25.86 -13.20
CA SER A 55 12.51 -26.73 -14.33
C SER A 55 13.92 -27.32 -14.25
N ALA A 56 14.83 -26.73 -13.47
CA ALA A 56 16.16 -27.29 -13.22
C ALA A 56 16.12 -28.63 -12.46
N THR A 57 15.03 -28.94 -11.74
CA THR A 57 14.80 -30.26 -11.10
C THR A 57 14.24 -31.32 -12.04
N ALA A 58 13.99 -30.99 -13.30
CA ALA A 58 13.40 -31.88 -14.30
C ALA A 58 14.37 -32.23 -15.45
N LYS A 59 15.69 -32.15 -15.24
CA LYS A 59 16.72 -32.42 -16.26
C LYS A 59 17.35 -33.82 -16.19
N ASP A 60 16.58 -34.85 -15.86
CA ASP A 60 16.93 -36.23 -16.22
C ASP A 60 15.65 -36.94 -16.69
N GLY A 61 15.48 -37.02 -18.01
CA GLY A 61 14.31 -37.61 -18.64
C GLY A 61 14.10 -37.05 -20.03
N GLU A 62 14.84 -37.62 -21.00
CA GLU A 62 14.53 -37.51 -22.41
C GLU A 62 13.07 -37.95 -22.67
N ASP A 63 12.18 -36.98 -22.90
CA ASP A 63 11.12 -37.10 -23.91
C ASP A 63 10.61 -35.70 -24.24
N ALA A 64 10.69 -35.36 -25.52
CA ALA A 64 10.27 -34.09 -26.07
C ALA A 64 8.74 -34.04 -26.15
N GLY A 65 8.09 -33.85 -25.00
CA GLY A 65 6.81 -33.18 -24.95
C GLY A 65 7.07 -31.69 -24.86
N GLU A 66 7.04 -30.99 -26.00
CA GLU A 66 6.84 -29.54 -26.01
C GLU A 66 5.50 -29.26 -25.32
N VAL A 67 5.51 -29.13 -23.99
CA VAL A 67 4.53 -28.31 -23.32
C VAL A 67 4.90 -26.92 -23.78
N GLN A 68 4.28 -26.50 -24.88
CA GLN A 68 4.06 -25.09 -25.15
C GLN A 68 3.50 -24.56 -23.84
N THR A 69 4.37 -23.94 -23.03
CA THR A 69 3.92 -23.01 -22.03
C THR A 69 3.28 -21.94 -22.86
N ASP A 70 1.99 -22.13 -23.12
CA ASP A 70 1.10 -21.09 -23.53
C ASP A 70 1.34 -20.05 -22.45
N HIS A 71 2.22 -19.09 -22.74
CA HIS A 71 2.28 -17.80 -22.08
C HIS A 71 0.98 -17.09 -22.45
N ALA A 72 -0.15 -17.77 -22.24
CA ALA A 72 -1.49 -17.26 -22.26
C ALA A 72 -1.38 -16.08 -21.32
N HIS A 73 -1.33 -14.90 -21.94
CA HIS A 73 -0.99 -13.64 -21.34
C HIS A 73 -1.55 -13.61 -19.92
N GLN A 74 -0.67 -13.61 -18.90
CA GLN A 74 -1.12 -13.60 -17.51
C GLN A 74 -1.90 -12.30 -17.31
N CYS A 75 -3.22 -12.39 -17.42
CA CYS A 75 -4.10 -11.24 -17.45
C CYS A 75 -3.85 -10.41 -16.19
N PHE A 76 -3.64 -9.11 -16.36
CA PHE A 76 -3.44 -8.14 -15.28
C PHE A 76 -2.12 -8.26 -14.50
N LEU A 77 -1.11 -9.02 -14.97
CA LEU A 77 0.20 -9.04 -14.31
C LEU A 77 0.89 -7.67 -14.33
N GLU A 78 0.92 -7.01 -15.49
CA GLU A 78 1.43 -5.63 -15.63
C GLU A 78 0.67 -4.65 -14.72
N PHE A 79 -0.63 -4.87 -14.54
CA PHE A 79 -1.45 -4.09 -13.61
C PHE A 79 -1.07 -4.36 -12.15
N ALA A 80 -0.86 -5.62 -11.76
CA ALA A 80 -0.47 -5.99 -10.40
C ALA A 80 0.92 -5.46 -10.02
N GLU A 81 1.87 -5.46 -10.95
CA GLU A 81 3.21 -4.89 -10.75
C GLU A 81 3.18 -3.36 -10.57
N SER A 82 2.23 -2.68 -11.20
CA SER A 82 2.05 -1.23 -11.05
C SER A 82 1.53 -0.83 -9.65
N ILE A 83 0.98 -1.79 -8.88
CA ILE A 83 0.47 -1.55 -7.52
C ILE A 83 1.65 -1.53 -6.55
N LEU A 84 2.20 -0.33 -6.35
CA LEU A 84 3.21 -0.09 -5.33
C LEU A 84 2.68 -0.45 -3.93
N PRO A 85 3.51 -1.06 -3.06
CA PRO A 85 3.15 -1.31 -1.68
C PRO A 85 2.85 0.02 -0.98
N GLN A 86 1.66 0.12 -0.38
CA GLN A 86 1.26 1.35 0.31
C GLN A 86 1.87 1.40 1.71
N SER A 87 2.38 2.58 2.08
CA SER A 87 2.72 2.86 3.48
C SER A 87 1.47 2.92 4.35
N VAL A 88 1.64 2.75 5.66
CA VAL A 88 0.53 2.76 6.64
C VAL A 88 -0.35 4.02 6.50
N LEU A 89 0.26 5.20 6.38
CA LEU A 89 -0.49 6.46 6.22
C LEU A 89 -1.27 6.52 4.90
N ARG A 90 -0.71 6.00 3.80
CA ARG A 90 -1.39 5.96 2.51
C ARG A 90 -2.57 5.00 2.54
N ALA A 91 -2.39 3.84 3.17
CA ALA A 91 -3.48 2.89 3.39
C ALA A 91 -4.60 3.50 4.25
N SER A 92 -4.27 4.26 5.31
CA SER A 92 -5.26 4.98 6.13
C SER A 92 -6.04 6.03 5.32
N ILE A 93 -5.38 6.77 4.43
CA ILE A 93 -6.05 7.73 3.54
C ILE A 93 -7.00 7.00 2.58
N THR A 94 -6.55 5.91 1.97
CA THR A 94 -7.38 5.10 1.07
C THR A 94 -8.59 4.51 1.80
N ALA A 95 -8.41 4.02 3.03
CA ALA A 95 -9.50 3.53 3.86
C ALA A 95 -10.52 4.63 4.23
N ALA A 96 -10.10 5.89 4.28
CA ALA A 96 -10.95 7.02 4.62
C ALA A 96 -11.77 7.58 3.43
N TYR A 97 -11.51 7.14 2.18
CA TYR A 97 -12.01 7.83 0.98
C TYR A 97 -13.55 7.92 0.90
N ARG A 98 -14.28 6.85 1.20
CA ARG A 98 -15.75 6.82 1.11
C ARG A 98 -16.41 6.40 2.41
N ARG A 99 -15.86 6.87 3.53
CA ARG A 99 -16.45 6.59 4.85
C ARG A 99 -17.79 7.33 5.01
N PRO A 100 -18.81 6.70 5.60
CA PRO A 100 -20.09 7.35 5.85
C PRO A 100 -19.95 8.60 6.71
N GLU A 101 -20.61 9.70 6.32
CA GLU A 101 -20.61 10.95 7.09
C GLU A 101 -21.01 10.78 8.57
N PRO A 102 -22.02 9.92 8.92
CA PRO A 102 -22.39 9.72 10.32
C PRO A 102 -21.27 9.16 11.20
N GLU A 103 -20.26 8.50 10.62
CA GLU A 103 -19.11 8.00 11.37
C GLU A 103 -17.99 9.04 11.49
N VAL A 104 -17.81 9.88 10.47
CA VAL A 104 -16.65 10.79 10.37
C VAL A 104 -16.94 12.12 11.04
N VAL A 105 -18.14 12.68 10.86
CA VAL A 105 -18.49 14.01 11.37
C VAL A 105 -18.39 14.08 12.91
N PRO A 106 -18.92 13.13 13.71
CA PRO A 106 -18.77 13.16 15.16
C PRO A 106 -17.30 13.09 15.62
N MET A 107 -16.47 12.31 14.91
CA MET A 107 -15.04 12.20 15.21
C MET A 107 -14.30 13.53 15.01
N LEU A 108 -14.68 14.31 13.99
CA LEU A 108 -14.09 15.61 13.69
C LEU A 108 -14.65 16.73 14.57
N LEU A 109 -15.93 16.66 14.97
CA LEU A 109 -16.57 17.69 15.78
C LEU A 109 -15.87 17.90 17.12
N GLU A 110 -15.45 16.82 17.79
CA GLU A 110 -14.74 16.94 19.06
C GLU A 110 -13.34 17.53 18.91
N GLN A 111 -12.65 17.24 17.79
CA GLN A 111 -11.33 17.80 17.49
C GLN A 111 -11.41 19.28 17.07
N ALA A 112 -12.51 19.67 16.41
CA ALA A 112 -12.76 21.04 15.95
C ALA A 112 -13.40 21.93 17.03
N ARG A 113 -13.83 21.36 18.16
CA ARG A 113 -14.51 22.09 19.23
C ARG A 113 -13.54 23.07 19.90
N LEU A 114 -13.84 24.35 19.77
CA LEU A 114 -13.10 25.43 20.43
C LEU A 114 -13.62 25.66 21.86
N PRO A 115 -12.73 26.01 22.83
CA PRO A 115 -13.15 26.54 24.12
C PRO A 115 -14.05 27.77 24.00
N ALA A 116 -15.00 27.93 24.93
CA ALA A 116 -16.03 28.99 24.87
C ALA A 116 -15.44 30.40 24.65
N ALA A 117 -14.40 30.76 25.40
CA ALA A 117 -13.73 32.06 25.27
C ALA A 117 -13.13 32.28 23.87
N THR A 118 -12.51 31.25 23.28
CA THR A 118 -11.95 31.32 21.93
C THR A 118 -13.02 31.34 20.85
N ALA A 119 -14.13 30.62 21.05
CA ALA A 119 -15.26 30.60 20.13
C ALA A 119 -15.94 31.98 20.06
N GLU A 120 -16.15 32.65 21.20
CA GLU A 120 -16.68 34.01 21.25
C GLU A 120 -15.76 35.03 20.59
N ALA A 121 -14.45 34.95 20.87
CA ALA A 121 -13.47 35.84 20.25
C ALA A 121 -13.40 35.65 18.72
N ALA A 122 -13.40 34.39 18.26
CA ALA A 122 -13.43 34.05 16.84
C ALA A 122 -14.72 34.56 16.17
N ASN A 123 -15.87 34.41 16.83
CA ASN A 123 -17.15 34.91 16.32
C ASN A 123 -17.14 36.44 16.18
N LYS A 124 -16.70 37.17 17.22
CA LYS A 124 -16.57 38.65 17.18
C LYS A 124 -15.66 39.11 16.05
N LEU A 125 -14.50 38.46 15.88
CA LEU A 125 -13.58 38.77 14.79
C LEU A 125 -14.20 38.49 13.42
N ALA A 126 -14.79 37.31 13.23
CA ALA A 126 -15.45 36.92 11.99
C ALA A 126 -16.60 37.89 11.63
N ALA A 127 -17.43 38.27 12.60
CA ALA A 127 -18.50 39.25 12.42
C ALA A 127 -17.93 40.60 11.97
N SER A 128 -16.86 41.08 12.60
CA SER A 128 -16.23 42.36 12.21
C SER A 128 -15.66 42.35 10.79
N ILE A 129 -15.11 41.20 10.35
CA ILE A 129 -14.59 41.03 8.98
C ILE A 129 -15.74 41.00 7.98
N ALA A 130 -16.78 40.21 8.27
CA ALA A 130 -17.96 40.10 7.42
C ALA A 130 -18.68 41.45 7.26
N GLU A 131 -18.82 42.21 8.36
CA GLU A 131 -19.43 43.54 8.32
C GLU A 131 -18.61 44.53 7.49
N LYS A 132 -17.29 44.55 7.67
CA LYS A 132 -16.39 45.39 6.85
C LYS A 132 -16.48 45.04 5.36
N LEU A 133 -16.51 43.75 5.01
CA LEU A 133 -16.65 43.30 3.63
C LEU A 133 -18.02 43.66 3.03
N ARG A 134 -19.09 43.54 3.82
CA ARG A 134 -20.46 43.86 3.37
C ARG A 134 -20.67 45.35 3.18
N ASN A 135 -20.12 46.16 4.09
CA ASN A 135 -20.24 47.62 4.07
C ASN A 135 -19.17 48.30 3.20
N GLN A 136 -18.22 47.52 2.68
CA GLN A 136 -17.30 48.02 1.67
C GLN A 136 -18.13 48.47 0.47
N LYS A 137 -18.08 49.77 0.16
CA LYS A 137 -18.71 50.33 -1.06
C LYS A 137 -18.37 49.42 -2.22
N SER A 138 -19.38 49.02 -2.99
CA SER A 138 -19.26 48.09 -4.13
C SER A 138 -18.51 48.69 -5.32
N GLY A 139 -17.56 49.59 -5.09
CA GLY A 139 -16.75 50.24 -6.11
C GLY A 139 -15.67 49.35 -6.71
N GLY A 140 -15.39 48.18 -6.13
CA GLY A 140 -14.34 47.27 -6.64
C GLY A 140 -14.84 46.14 -7.55
N GLY A 141 -16.14 45.86 -7.58
CA GLY A 141 -16.69 44.65 -8.21
C GLY A 141 -17.75 44.95 -9.27
N ARG A 142 -17.80 44.12 -10.33
CA ARG A 142 -18.77 44.22 -11.43
C ARG A 142 -20.23 44.27 -10.96
N ALA A 143 -20.57 43.56 -9.87
CA ALA A 143 -21.91 43.57 -9.29
C ALA A 143 -22.33 44.96 -8.78
N GLY A 144 -21.40 45.72 -8.21
CA GLY A 144 -21.66 47.07 -7.70
C GLY A 144 -21.84 48.11 -8.78
N ILE A 145 -21.07 47.97 -9.87
CA ILE A 145 -21.18 48.83 -11.06
C ILE A 145 -22.51 48.57 -11.78
N VAL A 146 -22.86 47.29 -11.97
CA VAL A 146 -24.13 46.90 -12.61
C VAL A 146 -25.33 47.33 -11.76
N GLN A 147 -25.25 47.19 -10.44
CA GLN A 147 -26.34 47.61 -9.56
C GLN A 147 -26.50 49.14 -9.49
N GLY A 148 -25.41 49.91 -9.60
CA GLY A 148 -25.47 51.37 -9.76
C GLY A 148 -26.11 51.79 -11.09
N LEU A 149 -25.71 51.16 -12.19
CA LEU A 149 -26.27 51.42 -13.53
C LEU A 149 -27.75 51.02 -13.67
N LEU A 150 -28.24 50.08 -12.85
CA LEU A 150 -29.64 49.63 -12.87
C LEU A 150 -30.55 50.52 -11.98
N GLN A 151 -29.96 51.38 -11.16
CA GLN A 151 -30.67 52.31 -10.27
C GLN A 151 -30.76 53.74 -10.83
N GLU A 152 -29.99 54.07 -11.88
CA GLU A 152 -30.14 55.27 -12.72
C GLU A 152 -31.20 55.07 -13.81
#